data_AF-A0A068WFG5-F1
#
_entry.id   AF-A0A068WFG5-F1
#
_cell.length_a   1.000
_cell.length_b   1.000
_cell.length_c   1.000
_cell.angle_alpha   90.00
_cell.angle_beta   90.00
_cell.angle_gamma   90.00
#
_symmetry.space_group_name_H-M   'P 1'
#
loop_
_entity.id
_entity.type
_entity.pdbx_description
1 polymer ?
#
loop_
_entity_poly.entity_id
_entity_poly.type
_entity_poly.pdbx_seq_one_letter_code
_entity_poly.pdbx_strand_id
1 'polypeptide(L)'
;MKPRPQESCAPFYRSILAIYDRFGRLLYGHPSSPVDVLEYVVFENYITDEYGQWRIHGKVAPAWARGFAAVAAPRKTYRLVSFPDPTT
;
A
#
# COMPACT_ATOMS: atom_id res chain seq x y z
N MET A 1 22.84 21.68 -1.39
CA MET A 1 21.93 20.58 -1.07
C MET A 1 22.61 19.28 -1.48
N LYS A 2 23.02 18.43 -0.53
CA LYS A 2 23.78 17.20 -0.84
C LYS A 2 22.79 16.07 -1.20
N PRO A 3 23.04 15.26 -2.24
CA PRO A 3 22.08 14.25 -2.69
C PRO A 3 21.90 13.13 -1.65
N ARG A 4 20.65 12.69 -1.46
CA ARG A 4 20.31 11.51 -0.65
C ARG A 4 20.26 10.30 -1.57
N PRO A 5 21.05 9.24 -1.33
CA PRO A 5 20.93 8.00 -2.09
C PRO A 5 19.54 7.41 -1.86
N GLN A 6 18.92 6.96 -2.95
CA GLN A 6 17.67 6.23 -2.91
C GLN A 6 17.89 4.91 -3.63
N GLU A 7 17.53 3.82 -2.98
CA GLU A 7 17.63 2.48 -3.53
C GLU A 7 16.23 1.87 -3.63
N SER A 8 15.94 1.22 -4.74
CA SER A 8 14.66 0.53 -4.94
C SER A 8 14.87 -0.97 -4.91
N CYS A 9 14.11 -1.67 -4.07
CA CYS A 9 14.09 -3.13 -4.01
C CYS A 9 12.69 -3.64 -4.38
N ALA A 10 12.61 -4.80 -5.04
CA ALA A 10 11.37 -5.44 -5.44
C ALA A 10 11.17 -6.79 -4.71
N PRO A 11 10.84 -6.79 -3.40
CA PRO A 11 10.56 -8.01 -2.68
C PRO A 11 9.34 -8.75 -3.26
N PHE A 12 9.49 -10.07 -3.43
CA PHE A 12 8.40 -10.99 -3.67
C PHE A 12 8.21 -11.87 -2.43
N TYR A 13 7.03 -11.82 -1.83
CA TYR A 13 6.73 -12.56 -0.59
C TYR A 13 5.26 -12.99 -0.51
N ARG A 14 4.99 -13.95 0.37
CA ARG A 14 3.63 -14.38 0.73
C ARG A 14 3.20 -13.71 2.02
N SER A 15 2.04 -13.09 2.02
CA SER A 15 1.47 -12.46 3.21
C SER A 15 0.03 -12.88 3.45
N ILE A 16 -0.34 -12.94 4.72
CA ILE A 16 -1.72 -13.12 5.17
C ILE A 16 -2.15 -11.78 5.74
N LEU A 17 -3.24 -11.22 5.22
CA LEU A 17 -3.78 -9.93 5.66
C LEU A 17 -5.27 -10.08 5.96
N ALA A 18 -5.67 -9.62 7.15
CA ALA A 18 -7.06 -9.57 7.58
C ALA A 18 -7.28 -8.27 8.37
N ILE A 19 -8.13 -7.39 7.84
CA ILE A 19 -8.49 -6.12 8.48
C ILE A 19 -9.88 -6.28 9.10
N TYR A 20 -9.99 -5.98 10.38
CA TYR A 20 -11.24 -6.06 11.14
C TYR A 20 -11.76 -4.67 11.51
N ASP A 21 -13.08 -4.53 11.57
CA ASP A 21 -13.73 -3.34 12.11
C ASP A 21 -13.64 -3.30 13.63
N ARG A 22 -14.01 -2.17 14.25
CA ARG A 22 -14.10 -2.00 15.72
C ARG A 22 -15.04 -3.01 16.39
N PHE A 23 -15.99 -3.57 15.63
CA PHE A 23 -16.92 -4.60 16.06
C PHE A 23 -16.45 -6.04 15.78
N GLY A 24 -15.19 -6.23 15.33
CA GLY A 24 -14.62 -7.54 15.05
C GLY A 24 -15.09 -8.22 13.76
N ARG A 25 -15.82 -7.50 12.89
CA ARG A 25 -16.24 -8.01 11.58
C ARG A 25 -15.10 -7.87 10.55
N LEU A 26 -14.87 -8.90 9.73
CA LEU A 26 -13.83 -8.89 8.69
C LEU A 26 -14.22 -7.91 7.57
N LEU A 27 -13.41 -6.88 7.37
CA LEU A 27 -13.58 -5.85 6.33
C LEU A 27 -12.84 -6.21 5.05
N TYR A 28 -11.61 -6.68 5.17
CA TYR A 28 -10.73 -6.93 4.04
C TYR A 28 -9.83 -8.15 4.27
N GLY A 29 -9.55 -8.89 3.19
CA GLY A 29 -8.60 -10.00 3.17
C GLY A 29 -9.15 -11.30 3.76
N HIS A 30 -8.26 -12.19 4.19
CA HIS A 30 -8.62 -13.50 4.74
C HIS A 30 -7.61 -13.93 5.82
N PRO A 31 -8.05 -14.45 6.98
CA PRO A 31 -7.16 -14.75 8.11
C PRO A 31 -6.25 -15.96 7.91
N SER A 32 -6.52 -16.82 6.92
CA SER A 32 -5.78 -18.08 6.73
C SER A 32 -5.27 -18.28 5.31
N SER A 33 -5.65 -17.41 4.36
CA SER A 33 -5.23 -17.57 2.96
C SER A 33 -4.09 -16.62 2.68
N PRO A 34 -2.89 -17.12 2.35
CA PRO A 34 -1.81 -16.26 1.90
C PRO A 34 -2.08 -15.73 0.49
N VAL A 35 -1.60 -14.52 0.22
CA VAL A 35 -1.63 -13.87 -1.10
C VAL A 35 -0.18 -13.59 -1.52
N ASP A 36 0.11 -13.83 -2.79
CA ASP A 36 1.40 -13.48 -3.39
C ASP A 36 1.45 -11.96 -3.62
N VAL A 37 2.46 -11.31 -3.04
CA VAL A 37 2.59 -9.85 -3.03
C VAL A 37 3.94 -9.47 -3.63
N LEU A 38 3.87 -8.63 -4.68
CA LEU A 38 5.03 -7.99 -5.30
C LEU A 38 4.94 -6.49 -5.03
N GLU A 39 5.94 -5.94 -4.33
CA GLU A 39 5.98 -4.54 -3.95
C GLU A 39 7.32 -3.94 -4.31
N TYR A 40 7.33 -2.68 -4.75
CA TYR A 40 8.55 -1.94 -5.00
C TYR A 40 8.74 -0.94 -3.86
N VAL A 41 9.67 -1.24 -2.96
CA VAL A 41 9.95 -0.41 -1.77
C VAL A 41 11.19 0.42 -2.04
N VAL A 42 11.08 1.72 -1.81
CA VAL A 42 12.19 2.67 -1.91
C VAL A 42 12.76 2.88 -0.51
N PHE A 43 14.05 2.64 -0.38
CA PHE A 43 14.83 2.95 0.81
C PHE A 43 15.63 4.21 0.59
N GLU A 44 15.76 5.02 1.63
CA GLU A 44 16.58 6.23 1.62
C GLU A 44 17.50 6.22 2.83
N ASN A 45 18.72 6.71 2.64
CA ASN A 45 19.67 6.95 3.71
C ASN A 45 20.25 8.37 3.59
N TYR A 46 20.62 8.97 4.71
CA TYR A 46 21.29 10.26 4.76
C TYR A 46 22.79 10.04 4.98
N ILE A 47 23.58 9.91 3.90
CA ILE A 47 25.02 9.56 3.96
C ILE A 47 25.85 10.59 4.74
N THR A 48 25.36 11.82 4.87
CA THR A 48 26.04 12.87 5.63
C THR A 48 25.94 12.75 7.13
N ASP A 49 25.01 11.94 7.64
CA ASP A 49 24.89 11.67 9.07
C ASP A 49 25.67 10.41 9.43
N GLU A 50 26.50 10.49 10.46
CA GLU A 50 27.34 9.39 10.94
C GLU A 50 26.50 8.23 11.48
N TYR A 51 25.27 8.52 11.91
CA TYR A 51 24.29 7.54 12.36
C TYR A 51 23.20 7.26 11.31
N GLY A 52 23.44 7.62 10.05
CA GLY A 52 22.50 7.43 8.95
C GLY A 52 22.08 5.96 8.81
N GLN A 53 20.78 5.70 8.96
CA GLN A 53 20.18 4.38 8.77
C GLN A 53 19.32 4.35 7.52
N TRP A 54 19.30 3.20 6.86
CA TRP A 54 18.34 2.92 5.78
C TRP A 54 16.92 2.90 6.33
N ARG A 55 16.05 3.76 5.79
CA ARG A 55 14.64 3.85 6.18
C ARG A 55 13.77 3.67 4.94
N ILE A 56 12.60 3.10 5.13
CA ILE A 56 11.60 3.03 4.05
C ILE A 56 11.14 4.47 3.76
N HIS A 57 11.36 4.91 2.53
CA HIS A 57 10.98 6.23 2.04
C HIS A 57 9.59 6.20 1.40
N GLY A 58 9.29 5.15 0.63
CA GLY A 58 8.02 5.05 -0.07
C GLY A 58 7.80 3.71 -0.76
N LYS A 59 6.61 3.57 -1.35
CA LYS A 59 6.21 2.41 -2.13
C LYS A 59 5.78 2.86 -3.52
N VAL A 60 6.30 2.18 -4.53
CA VAL A 60 5.97 2.44 -5.93
C VAL A 60 4.97 1.38 -6.41
N ALA A 61 3.85 1.83 -6.98
CA ALA A 61 2.88 0.99 -7.64
C ALA A 61 3.03 1.18 -9.16
N PRO A 62 3.51 0.16 -9.90
CA PRO A 62 3.64 0.30 -11.34
C PRO A 62 2.26 0.30 -12.01
N ALA A 63 2.11 1.04 -13.11
CA ALA A 63 0.82 1.23 -13.78
C ALA A 63 0.18 -0.07 -14.29
N TRP A 64 1.00 -1.08 -14.60
CA TRP A 64 0.55 -2.40 -15.05
C TRP A 64 0.17 -3.33 -13.90
N ALA A 65 0.64 -3.07 -12.67
CA ALA A 65 0.27 -3.91 -11.54
C ALA A 65 -1.18 -3.65 -11.17
N ARG A 66 -1.92 -4.74 -10.95
CA ARG A 66 -3.27 -4.67 -10.42
C ARG A 66 -3.17 -4.08 -9.01
N GLY A 67 -3.71 -2.87 -8.83
CA GLY A 67 -3.80 -2.26 -7.52
C GLY A 67 -4.53 -3.17 -6.53
N PHE A 68 -4.13 -3.11 -5.27
CA PHE A 68 -4.72 -3.88 -4.17
C PHE A 68 -6.26 -3.82 -4.14
N ALA A 69 -6.85 -2.67 -4.50
CA ALA A 69 -8.30 -2.47 -4.57
C ALA A 69 -9.01 -3.34 -5.63
N ALA A 70 -8.31 -3.74 -6.71
CA ALA A 70 -8.88 -4.58 -7.76
C ALA A 70 -8.89 -6.07 -7.40
N VAL A 71 -8.00 -6.52 -6.50
CA VAL A 71 -7.83 -7.94 -6.16
C VAL A 71 -8.69 -8.36 -4.97
N ALA A 72 -8.89 -7.48 -4.00
CA ALA A 72 -9.92 -7.69 -2.98
C ALA A 72 -10.88 -6.52 -2.99
N ALA A 73 -11.96 -6.67 -3.76
CA ALA A 73 -13.09 -5.77 -3.65
C ALA A 73 -13.58 -5.79 -2.19
N PRO A 74 -13.82 -4.62 -1.60
CA PRO A 74 -14.35 -4.57 -0.24
C PRO A 74 -15.67 -5.34 -0.20
N ARG A 75 -15.88 -6.13 0.86
CA ARG A 75 -17.17 -6.81 1.10
C ARG A 75 -18.33 -5.83 1.35
N LYS A 76 -18.04 -4.53 1.39
CA LYS A 76 -18.99 -3.46 1.68
C LYS A 76 -19.18 -2.60 0.43
N THR A 77 -20.43 -2.45 0.00
CA THR A 77 -20.80 -1.53 -1.07
C THR A 77 -20.88 -0.11 -0.52
N TYR A 78 -20.25 0.84 -1.21
CA TYR A 78 -20.32 2.26 -0.87
C TYR A 78 -21.29 2.94 -1.82
N ARG A 79 -22.20 3.77 -1.28
CA ARG A 79 -23.02 4.66 -2.10
C ARG A 79 -22.25 5.93 -2.34
N LEU A 80 -21.86 6.18 -3.59
CA LEU A 80 -21.36 7.47 -4.00
C LEU A 80 -22.56 8.41 -4.09
N VAL A 81 -22.58 9.45 -3.25
CA VAL A 81 -23.52 10.55 -3.40
C VAL A 81 -22.93 11.44 -4.49
N SER A 82 -23.55 11.45 -5.67
CA SER A 82 -23.25 12.46 -6.69
C SER A 82 -23.62 13.82 -6.10
N PHE A 83 -22.68 14.77 -6.13
CA PHE A 83 -23.02 16.16 -5.87
C PHE A 83 -24.11 16.58 -6.87
N PRO A 84 -25.22 17.21 -6.44
CA PRO A 84 -26.21 17.72 -7.37
C PRO A 84 -25.56 18.83 -8.22
N ASP A 85 -25.78 18.79 -9.53
CA ASP A 85 -25.36 19.85 -10.43
C ASP A 85 -26.00 21.18 -9.99
N PRO A 86 -25.24 22.29 -9.90
CA PRO A 86 -25.74 23.55 -9.37
C PRO A 86 -26.71 24.31 -10.30
N THR A 87 -27.30 23.64 -11.31
CA THR A 87 -28.06 24.29 -12.38
C THR A 87 -29.47 23.73 -12.58
N THR A 88 -30.14 23.26 -11.53
CA THR A 88 -31.59 23.02 -11.54
C THR A 88 -32.24 23.63 -10.31
#